data_AF-I0Q1A1-F1
#
_entry.id   AF-I0Q1A1-F1
#
_cell.length_a   1.000
_cell.length_b   1.000
_cell.length_c   1.000
_cell.angle_alpha   90.00
_cell.angle_beta   90.00
_cell.angle_gamma   90.00
#
_symmetry.space_group_name_H-M   'P 1'
#
loop_
_entity.id
_entity.type
_entity.pdbx_description
1 polymer ?
#
loop_
_entity_poly.entity_id
_entity_poly.type
_entity_poly.pdbx_seq_one_letter_code
_entity_poly.pdbx_strand_id
1 'polypeptide(L)' 'MALFQFLVAKLGIPAVAFFAGTKALKAWKDQKLGTIFVTIMIAGFIIYFLDNPETVLKATGSLWSKLVEVFK' A
#
# COMPACT_ATOMS: atom_id res chain seq x y z
N MET A 1 -2.47 22.28 -2.43
CA MET A 1 -2.39 20.88 -1.97
C MET A 1 -3.16 20.76 -0.66
N ALA A 2 -4.02 19.76 -0.51
CA ALA A 2 -4.72 19.52 0.76
C ALA A 2 -3.73 19.05 1.84
N LEU A 3 -3.96 19.43 3.12
CA LEU A 3 -3.12 19.03 4.27
C LEU A 3 -2.88 17.51 4.30
N PHE A 4 -3.90 16.74 3.93
CA PHE A 4 -3.81 15.28 3.82
C PHE A 4 -2.77 14.82 2.78
N GLN A 5 -2.81 15.37 1.56
CA GLN A 5 -1.81 15.04 0.53
C GLN A 5 -0.39 15.43 0.95
N PHE A 6 -0.25 16.54 1.68
CA PHE A 6 1.04 16.93 2.24
C PHE A 6 1.56 15.93 3.28
N LEU A 7 0.72 15.51 4.23
CA LEU A 7 1.09 14.51 5.24
C LEU A 7 1.41 13.16 4.61
N VAL A 8 0.62 12.74 3.62
CA VAL A 8 0.84 11.52 2.85
C VAL A 8 2.19 11.56 2.12
N ALA A 9 2.48 12.65 1.41
CA ALA A 9 3.73 12.78 0.67
C ALA A 9 4.96 12.88 1.58
N LYS A 10 4.84 13.56 2.73
CA LYS A 10 5.98 13.83 3.64
C LYS A 10 6.20 12.75 4.68
N LEU A 11 5.17 12.03 5.09
CA LEU A 11 5.25 11.03 6.16
C LEU A 11 4.81 9.65 5.70
N GLY A 12 3.70 9.56 4.95
CA GLY A 12 3.15 8.29 4.47
C GLY A 12 4.07 7.54 3.52
N ILE A 13 4.47 8.18 2.41
CA ILE A 13 5.33 7.55 1.40
C ILE A 13 6.71 7.16 2.00
N PRO A 14 7.41 8.03 2.77
CA PRO A 14 8.66 7.64 3.40
C PRO A 14 8.52 6.50 4.41
N ALA A 15 7.44 6.47 5.21
CA ALA A 15 7.20 5.39 6.15
C ALA A 15 6.97 4.04 5.44
N VAL A 16 6.20 4.04 4.35
CA VAL A 16 5.96 2.84 3.52
C VAL A 16 7.25 2.38 2.86
N ALA A 17 8.04 3.31 2.32
CA ALA A 17 9.34 3.00 1.71
C ALA A 17 10.32 2.42 2.75
N PHE A 18 10.37 2.99 3.96
CA PHE A 18 11.21 2.47 5.05
C PHE A 18 10.78 1.07 5.49
N PHE A 19 9.47 0.85 5.65
CA PHE A 19 8.93 -0.46 6.01
C PHE A 19 9.18 -1.52 4.93
N ALA A 20 8.96 -1.17 3.66
CA ALA A 20 9.23 -2.04 2.54
C ALA A 20 10.73 -2.34 2.42
N GLY A 21 11.59 -1.33 2.58
CA GLY A 21 13.04 -1.48 2.54
C GLY A 21 13.57 -2.38 3.65
N THR A 22 13.13 -2.19 4.89
CA THR A 22 13.54 -3.04 6.02
C THR A 22 13.06 -4.49 5.86
N LYS A 23 11.83 -4.70 5.40
CA LYS A 23 11.32 -6.06 5.09
C LYS A 23 12.03 -6.70 3.92
N ALA A 24 12.31 -5.96 2.86
CA ALA A 24 13.06 -6.44 1.70
C ALA A 24 14.49 -6.83 2.09
N LEU A 25 15.18 -6.02 2.90
CA LEU A 25 16.51 -6.33 3.43
C LEU A 25 16.52 -7.60 4.29
N LYS A 26 15.52 -7.75 5.17
CA LYS A 26 15.39 -8.97 5.98
C LYS A 26 15.11 -10.20 5.11
N ALA A 27 14.19 -10.09 4.15
CA ALA A 27 13.87 -11.18 3.23
C ALA A 27 15.04 -11.52 2.29
N TRP A 28 15.87 -10.54 1.94
CA TRP A 28 17.10 -10.75 1.17
C TRP A 28 18.12 -11.55 1.97
N LYS A 29 18.32 -11.20 3.25
CA LYS A 29 19.15 -11.99 4.17
C LYS A 29 18.66 -13.42 4.34
N ASP A 30 17.33 -13.62 4.36
CA ASP A 30 16.70 -14.95 4.47
C ASP A 30 16.56 -15.69 3.12
N GLN A 31 17.08 -15.13 2.02
CA GLN A 31 16.93 -15.63 0.63
C GLN A 31 15.48 -15.86 0.17
N LYS A 32 14.51 -15.18 0.79
CA LYS A 32 13.08 -15.27 0.46
C LYS A 32 12.72 -14.28 -0.64
N LEU A 33 13.19 -14.55 -1.86
CA LEU A 33 12.94 -13.71 -3.05
C LEU A 33 11.45 -13.47 -3.31
N GLY A 34 10.60 -14.49 -3.11
CA GLY A 34 9.14 -14.33 -3.25
C GLY A 34 8.56 -13.29 -2.28
N THR A 35 9.07 -13.24 -1.05
CA THR A 35 8.65 -12.24 -0.06
C THR A 35 9.08 -10.84 -0.44
N ILE A 36 10.26 -10.66 -1.05
CA ILE A 36 10.73 -9.37 -1.56
C ILE A 36 9.79 -8.87 -2.67
N PHE A 37 9.49 -9.73 -3.64
CA PHE A 37 8.61 -9.39 -4.75
C PHE A 37 7.23 -8.93 -4.27
N VAL A 38 6.60 -9.71 -3.38
CA VAL A 38 5.30 -9.36 -2.79
C VAL A 38 5.38 -8.06 -1.98
N THR A 39 6.47 -7.85 -1.23
CA THR A 39 6.65 -6.62 -0.44
C THR A 39 6.75 -5.38 -1.32
N ILE A 40 7.51 -5.46 -2.43
CA ILE A 40 7.63 -4.35 -3.39
C ILE A 40 6.28 -4.08 -4.07
N MET A 41 5.55 -5.13 -4.47
CA MET A 41 4.21 -4.98 -5.04
C MET A 41 3.24 -4.29 -4.08
N ILE A 42 3.21 -4.72 -2.82
CA ILE A 42 2.33 -4.11 -1.80
C ILE A 42 2.74 -2.66 -1.56
N ALA A 43 4.04 -2.36 -1.46
CA ALA A 43 4.52 -1.00 -1.26
C ALA A 43 4.15 -0.08 -2.45
N GLY A 44 4.34 -0.55 -3.68
CA GLY A 44 3.94 0.16 -4.88
C GLY A 44 2.43 0.40 -4.95
N PHE A 45 1.63 -0.60 -4.57
CA PHE A 45 0.18 -0.46 -4.48
C PHE A 45 -0.25 0.58 -3.44
N ILE A 46 0.38 0.58 -2.26
CA ILE A 46 0.08 1.57 -1.21
C ILE A 46 0.43 2.97 -1.69
N ILE A 47 1.59 3.17 -2.33
CA ILE A 47 1.97 4.47 -2.88
C ILE A 47 0.97 4.90 -3.97
N TYR A 48 0.58 4.00 -4.87
CA TYR A 48 -0.42 4.28 -5.89
C TYR A 48 -1.80 4.65 -5.31
N PHE A 49 -2.23 3.95 -4.24
CA PHE A 49 -3.44 4.28 -3.49
C PHE A 49 -3.37 5.66 -2.85
N LEU A 50 -2.21 6.03 -2.29
CA LEU A 50 -2.00 7.31 -1.65
C LEU A 50 -2.07 8.48 -2.66
N ASP A 51 -1.59 8.28 -3.89
CA ASP A 51 -1.69 9.27 -4.96
C ASP A 51 -3.08 9.31 -5.63
N ASN A 52 -3.72 8.15 -5.81
CA ASN A 52 -4.98 8.02 -6.54
C ASN A 52 -6.04 7.23 -5.74
N PRO A 53 -6.45 7.72 -4.56
CA PRO A 53 -7.31 6.96 -3.66
C PRO A 53 -8.68 6.68 -4.28
N GLU A 54 -9.25 7.64 -5.01
CA GLU A 54 -10.56 7.47 -5.64
C GLU A 54 -10.56 6.34 -6.68
N THR A 55 -9.51 6.24 -7.49
CA THR A 55 -9.40 5.22 -8.54
C THR A 55 -9.37 3.82 -7.93
N VAL A 56 -8.58 3.65 -6.86
CA VAL A 56 -8.47 2.37 -6.17
C VAL A 56 -9.75 2.03 -5.38
N LEU A 57 -10.35 3.01 -4.71
CA LEU A 57 -11.61 2.81 -3.98
C LEU A 57 -12.78 2.50 -4.92
N LYS A 58 -12.83 3.12 -6.11
CA LYS A 58 -13.83 2.79 -7.15
C LYS A 58 -13.59 1.39 -7.71
N ALA A 59 -12.34 1.03 -8.01
CA ALA A 59 -11.99 -0.31 -8.50
C ALA A 59 -12.29 -1.42 -7.47
N THR A 60 -12.10 -1.12 -6.19
CA THR A 60 -12.42 -2.04 -5.07
C THR A 60 -13.86 -1.87 -4.56
N GLY A 61 -14.64 -0.95 -5.13
CA GLY A 61 -16.00 -0.64 -4.67
C GLY A 61 -16.95 -1.83 -4.71
N SER A 62 -16.80 -2.72 -5.69
CA SER A 62 -17.59 -3.96 -5.77
C SER A 62 -17.21 -5.00 -4.70
N LEU A 63 -15.97 -4.95 -4.19
CA LEU A 63 -15.54 -5.77 -3.06
C LEU A 63 -16.10 -5.23 -1.75
N TRP A 64 -16.08 -3.90 -1.59
CA TRP A 64 -16.66 -3.23 -0.42
C TRP A 64 -18.17 -3.40 -0.35
N SER A 65 -18.88 -3.32 -1.48
CA SER A 65 -20.33 -3.55 -1.51
C SER A 65 -20.69 -4.97 -1.05
N LYS A 66 -19.92 -5.98 -1.51
CA LYS A 66 -20.09 -7.37 -1.08
C LYS A 66 -19.72 -7.58 0.39
N LEU A 67 -18.67 -6.93 0.89
CA LEU A 67 -18.32 -6.96 2.30
C LEU A 67 -19.42 -6.38 3.18
N VAL A 68 -19.99 -5.23 2.81
CA VAL A 68 -21.09 -4.60 3.54
C VAL A 68 -22.36 -5.46 3.51
N GLU A 69 -22.64 -6.17 2.41
CA GLU A 69 -23.73 -7.15 2.35
C GLU A 69 -23.53 -8.35 3.29
N VAL A 70 -22.30 -8.79 3.53
CA VAL A 70 -22.00 -9.89 4.46
C VAL A 70 -22.17 -9.47 5.93
N PHE A 71 -22.00 -8.19 6.24
CA PHE A 71 -22.20 -7.64 7.59
C PHE A 71 -23.62 -7.10 7.84
N LYS A 72 -24.53 -7.26 6.88
CA LYS A 72 -25.95 -6.89 6.98
C LYS A 72 -26.80 -8.09 7.41
#